data_AF-A0A661N7K1-F1
#
_entry.id   AF-A0A661N7K1-F1
#
_cell.length_a   1.000
_cell.length_b   1.000
_cell.length_c   1.000
_cell.angle_alpha   90.00
_cell.angle_beta   90.00
_cell.angle_gamma   90.00
#
_symmetry.space_group_name_H-M   'P 1'
#
loop_
_entity.id
_entity.type
_entity.pdbx_description
1 polymer ?
#
loop_
_entity_poly.entity_id
_entity_poly.type
_entity_poly.pdbx_seq_one_letter_code
_entity_poly.pdbx_strand_id
1 'polypeptide(L)'
;MRLAGTFRLLLVLTLTACGGGTADVADEGEGADGTSGGDVAETGADDAELDPCAEGGAPCEGEATAEGEAGAEGSGEGERDMPGEGEGEGETAEGETAEGDAGAPLDPEEAWRAKVRLGGQWFRRRCDNCHPGGEEDIGPNLRGIRWAVPRMERQIRRGSGRMRPIPARRLSAENMDALMAYMSRFRAVRGVQRPE
;
A
#
# COMPACT_ATOMS: atom_id res chain seq x y z
N MET A 1 49.12 -25.06 -15.37
CA MET A 1 49.17 -23.89 -16.26
C MET A 1 48.01 -22.99 -15.89
N ARG A 2 48.29 -21.81 -15.32
CA ARG A 2 47.31 -20.83 -14.84
C ARG A 2 47.11 -19.78 -15.93
N LEU A 3 45.90 -19.66 -16.49
CA LEU A 3 45.53 -18.58 -17.40
C LEU A 3 44.89 -17.47 -16.56
N ALA A 4 45.69 -16.44 -16.25
CA ALA A 4 45.23 -15.19 -15.67
C ALA A 4 44.60 -14.33 -16.78
N GLY A 5 43.27 -14.24 -16.77
CA GLY A 5 42.50 -13.37 -17.65
C GLY A 5 42.07 -12.11 -16.90
N THR A 6 42.81 -11.03 -17.08
CA THR A 6 42.54 -9.71 -16.50
C THR A 6 41.40 -9.04 -17.27
N PHE A 7 40.15 -9.30 -16.89
CA PHE A 7 39.00 -8.54 -17.41
C PHE A 7 38.92 -7.19 -16.70
N ARG A 8 39.53 -6.17 -17.31
CA ARG A 8 39.29 -4.75 -16.99
C ARG A 8 37.90 -4.39 -17.52
N LEU A 9 36.88 -4.53 -16.66
CA LEU A 9 35.54 -4.01 -16.94
C LEU A 9 35.57 -2.49 -16.67
N LEU A 10 35.63 -1.72 -17.76
CA LEU A 10 35.53 -0.26 -17.75
C LEU A 10 34.04 0.09 -17.66
N LEU A 11 33.51 0.13 -16.44
CA LEU A 11 32.14 0.53 -16.16
C LEU A 11 32.08 2.07 -16.15
N VAL A 12 31.67 2.66 -17.27
CA VAL A 12 31.36 4.09 -17.38
C VAL A 12 29.99 4.31 -16.74
N LEU A 13 29.97 4.69 -15.46
CA LEU A 13 28.77 5.13 -14.76
C LEU A 13 28.47 6.58 -15.16
N THR A 14 27.56 6.80 -16.09
CA THR A 14 26.96 8.12 -16.31
C THR A 14 25.96 8.38 -15.18
N LEU A 15 26.40 9.08 -14.13
CA LEU A 15 25.51 9.65 -13.12
C LEU A 15 24.62 10.70 -13.78
N THR A 16 23.37 10.35 -14.09
CA THR A 16 22.31 11.34 -14.28
C THR A 16 21.87 11.80 -12.89
N ALA A 17 22.40 12.96 -12.48
CA ALA A 17 21.94 13.68 -11.31
C ALA A 17 20.47 14.06 -11.52
N CYS A 18 19.55 13.39 -10.81
CA CYS A 18 18.17 13.85 -10.67
C CYS A 18 18.19 14.98 -9.63
N GLY A 19 18.51 16.18 -10.09
CA GLY A 19 18.39 17.40 -9.32
C GLY A 19 16.92 17.68 -9.01
N GLY A 20 16.66 18.01 -7.75
CA GLY A 20 15.40 18.64 -7.35
C GLY A 20 15.24 19.98 -8.07
N GLY A 21 14.05 20.20 -8.63
CA GLY A 21 13.63 21.47 -9.18
C GLY A 21 12.18 21.70 -8.80
N THR A 22 11.96 22.52 -7.78
CA THR A 22 10.72 23.27 -7.63
C THR A 22 10.75 24.37 -8.69
N ALA A 23 9.94 24.25 -9.73
CA ALA A 23 9.66 25.33 -10.65
C ALA A 23 8.14 25.50 -10.72
N ASP A 24 7.66 26.48 -9.98
CA ASP A 24 6.56 27.33 -10.41
C ASP A 24 6.81 27.75 -11.86
N VAL A 25 5.94 27.33 -12.75
CA VAL A 25 5.79 27.93 -14.07
C VAL A 25 4.30 28.20 -14.25
N ALA A 26 3.95 29.46 -14.03
CA ALA A 26 2.80 30.07 -14.67
C ALA A 26 3.04 30.02 -16.18
N ASP A 27 2.19 29.27 -16.89
CA ASP A 27 2.12 29.29 -18.34
C ASP A 27 0.78 29.96 -18.71
N GLU A 28 0.88 31.24 -19.07
CA GLU A 28 -0.17 31.95 -19.79
C GLU A 28 0.01 31.64 -21.28
N GLY A 29 -0.81 30.72 -21.77
CA GLY A 29 -0.83 30.28 -23.16
C GLY A 29 -2.16 30.63 -23.84
N GLU A 30 -2.21 31.84 -24.38
CA GLU A 30 -3.30 32.44 -25.15
C GLU A 30 -3.32 31.93 -26.61
N GLY A 31 -4.52 31.75 -27.19
CA GLY A 31 -4.77 31.53 -28.63
C GLY A 31 -4.93 30.06 -29.08
N ALA A 32 -5.75 29.69 -30.07
CA ALA A 32 -6.74 30.38 -30.88
C ALA A 32 -7.59 29.31 -31.58
N ASP A 33 -8.90 29.50 -31.56
CA ASP A 33 -9.88 29.34 -32.64
C ASP A 33 -9.63 28.28 -33.72
N GLY A 34 -10.41 27.20 -33.66
CA GLY A 34 -10.49 26.17 -34.70
C GLY A 34 -11.90 25.60 -34.82
N THR A 35 -12.81 26.42 -35.33
CA THR A 35 -14.20 26.07 -35.66
C THR A 35 -14.29 25.36 -37.02
N SER A 36 -14.85 24.15 -37.01
CA SER A 36 -15.61 23.55 -38.12
C SER A 36 -16.44 22.43 -37.47
N GLY A 37 -17.74 22.56 -37.28
CA GLY A 37 -18.74 22.77 -38.33
C GLY A 37 -19.31 21.40 -38.68
N GLY A 38 -20.28 20.94 -37.90
CA GLY A 38 -20.90 19.63 -38.03
C GLY A 38 -22.23 19.60 -37.28
N ASP A 39 -23.19 20.35 -37.82
CA ASP A 39 -24.58 20.39 -37.41
C ASP A 39 -25.20 18.98 -37.37
N VAL A 40 -25.59 18.52 -36.19
CA VAL A 40 -26.64 17.52 -36.03
C VAL A 40 -27.68 18.05 -35.06
N ALA A 41 -28.91 17.98 -35.55
CA ALA A 41 -30.10 18.63 -35.04
C ALA A 41 -30.34 18.43 -33.53
N GLU A 42 -30.64 19.57 -32.92
CA GLU A 42 -31.33 19.76 -31.66
C GLU A 42 -32.75 19.18 -31.73
N THR A 43 -33.10 18.27 -30.81
CA THR A 43 -34.48 18.11 -30.32
C THR A 43 -34.49 17.62 -28.87
N GLY A 44 -35.07 18.43 -27.98
CA GLY A 44 -35.67 18.06 -26.68
C GLY A 44 -34.69 17.85 -25.53
N ALA A 45 -34.70 18.66 -24.47
CA ALA A 45 -35.66 18.59 -23.34
C ALA A 45 -35.63 17.18 -22.71
N ASP A 46 -35.30 16.98 -21.44
CA ASP A 46 -35.77 17.66 -20.25
C ASP A 46 -34.81 17.38 -19.05
N ASP A 47 -34.85 18.30 -18.08
CA ASP A 47 -34.53 18.16 -16.66
C ASP A 47 -34.23 16.75 -16.11
N ALA A 48 -33.03 16.58 -15.56
CA ALA A 48 -32.81 15.71 -14.41
C ALA A 48 -31.59 16.18 -13.60
N GLU A 49 -31.90 16.97 -12.58
CA GLU A 49 -31.29 16.94 -11.24
C GLU A 49 -29.76 16.98 -11.15
N LEU A 50 -29.27 18.21 -10.93
CA LEU A 50 -28.12 18.48 -10.08
C LEU A 50 -28.41 17.89 -8.69
N ASP A 51 -27.55 16.99 -8.18
CA ASP A 51 -27.55 16.64 -6.75
C ASP A 51 -26.18 16.90 -6.10
N PRO A 52 -26.15 17.53 -4.91
CA PRO A 52 -25.13 18.47 -4.50
C PRO A 52 -24.25 17.88 -3.38
N CYS A 53 -23.07 17.39 -3.72
CA CYS A 53 -22.11 16.91 -2.72
C CYS A 53 -20.67 17.41 -2.92
N ALA A 54 -20.51 18.44 -3.73
CA ALA A 54 -19.32 19.29 -3.78
C ALA A 54 -19.86 20.68 -3.46
N GLU A 55 -19.60 21.33 -2.33
CA GLU A 55 -18.34 21.47 -1.61
C GLU A 55 -18.65 21.88 -0.15
N GLY A 56 -17.87 21.35 0.81
CA GLY A 56 -17.66 21.97 2.13
C GLY A 56 -18.85 22.08 3.10
N GLY A 57 -18.91 21.18 4.09
CA GLY A 57 -19.52 21.47 5.40
C GLY A 57 -20.36 20.36 6.01
N ALA A 58 -19.94 19.89 7.19
CA ALA A 58 -20.67 19.08 8.18
C ALA A 58 -20.83 17.56 7.94
N PRO A 59 -20.82 16.76 9.02
CA PRO A 59 -20.90 15.29 8.98
C PRO A 59 -22.32 14.80 8.70
N CYS A 60 -22.44 13.69 7.97
CA CYS A 60 -23.68 12.96 7.84
C CYS A 60 -24.03 12.28 9.17
N GLU A 61 -24.81 12.96 10.01
CA GLU A 61 -25.47 12.37 11.17
C GLU A 61 -26.62 11.50 10.67
N GLY A 62 -26.34 10.21 10.48
CA GLY A 62 -27.34 9.19 10.25
C GLY A 62 -27.86 8.68 11.60
N GLU A 63 -29.03 9.18 11.97
CA GLU A 63 -29.89 8.66 13.03
C GLU A 63 -30.31 7.22 12.67
N ALA A 64 -29.83 6.24 13.43
CA ALA A 64 -30.28 4.85 13.35
C ALA A 64 -30.97 4.48 14.66
N THR A 65 -32.28 4.64 14.67
CA THR A 65 -33.19 4.01 15.63
C THR A 65 -33.36 2.54 15.23
N ALA A 66 -32.98 1.62 16.10
CA ALA A 66 -33.54 0.28 16.17
C ALA A 66 -33.19 -0.34 17.52
N GLU A 67 -34.14 -0.18 18.42
CA GLU A 67 -34.30 -0.93 19.66
C GLU A 67 -34.45 -2.42 19.32
N GLY A 68 -33.78 -3.28 20.10
CA GLY A 68 -33.79 -4.73 19.90
C GLY A 68 -33.14 -5.44 21.07
N GLU A 69 -33.96 -5.74 22.06
CA GLU A 69 -33.64 -6.24 23.39
C GLU A 69 -33.15 -7.70 23.43
N ALA A 70 -32.33 -7.95 24.47
CA ALA A 70 -32.23 -9.15 25.31
C ALA A 70 -31.65 -10.47 24.76
N GLY A 71 -30.61 -10.95 25.47
CA GLY A 71 -30.47 -12.39 25.72
C GLY A 71 -29.06 -12.89 26.05
N ALA A 72 -28.92 -13.37 27.29
CA ALA A 72 -27.89 -14.28 27.80
C ALA A 72 -26.60 -13.66 28.35
N GLU A 73 -26.77 -13.10 29.54
CA GLU A 73 -25.91 -13.35 30.70
C GLU A 73 -25.21 -14.73 30.71
N GLY A 74 -23.90 -14.68 30.91
CA GLY A 74 -23.02 -15.84 31.11
C GLY A 74 -21.83 -15.42 31.95
N SER A 75 -22.08 -15.17 33.23
CA SER A 75 -21.08 -14.94 34.27
C SER A 75 -20.15 -16.15 34.37
N GLY A 76 -18.91 -15.96 33.94
CA GLY A 76 -17.80 -16.90 34.12
C GLY A 76 -16.67 -16.20 34.85
N GLU A 77 -16.89 -15.95 36.14
CA GLU A 77 -15.93 -15.40 37.08
C GLU A 77 -14.85 -16.46 37.31
N GLY A 78 -13.71 -16.27 36.68
CA GLY A 78 -12.53 -17.12 36.81
C GLY A 78 -11.33 -16.25 37.09
N GLU A 79 -11.37 -15.56 38.23
CA GLU A 79 -10.24 -14.88 38.85
C GLU A 79 -9.06 -15.86 38.91
N ARG A 80 -8.00 -15.53 38.16
CA ARG A 80 -6.69 -16.12 38.37
C ARG A 80 -5.75 -14.99 38.71
N ASP A 81 -5.63 -14.78 40.02
CA ASP A 81 -4.48 -14.17 40.68
C ASP A 81 -3.18 -14.58 39.99
N MET A 82 -2.47 -13.57 39.48
CA MET A 82 -1.08 -13.69 39.04
C MET A 82 -0.26 -12.73 39.90
N PRO A 83 0.30 -13.19 41.03
CA PRO A 83 1.28 -12.41 41.78
C PRO A 83 2.64 -12.48 41.06
N GLY A 84 3.33 -11.34 40.98
CA GLY A 84 4.69 -11.31 40.46
C GLY A 84 5.21 -9.93 40.16
N GLU A 85 5.17 -9.05 41.17
CA GLU A 85 5.91 -7.79 41.18
C GLU A 85 7.42 -8.13 41.21
N GLY A 86 8.00 -8.20 40.02
CA GLY A 86 9.45 -8.22 39.84
C GLY A 86 9.93 -6.80 39.59
N GLU A 87 10.17 -6.07 40.66
CA GLU A 87 10.90 -4.80 40.66
C GLU A 87 12.35 -5.07 40.25
N GLY A 88 12.57 -5.16 38.94
CA GLY A 88 13.90 -5.18 38.32
C GLY A 88 14.37 -3.77 38.09
N GLU A 89 14.83 -3.12 39.15
CA GLU A 89 15.59 -1.87 39.06
C GLU A 89 16.94 -2.14 38.39
N GLY A 90 17.27 -1.29 37.42
CA GLY A 90 18.65 -1.12 36.96
C GLY A 90 19.03 -1.93 35.73
N GLU A 91 18.92 -1.31 34.57
CA GLU A 91 20.14 -1.04 33.80
C GLU A 91 19.86 0.10 32.81
N THR A 92 20.45 1.25 33.09
CA THR A 92 20.61 2.33 32.11
C THR A 92 21.50 1.79 30.99
N ALA A 93 20.89 1.26 29.94
CA ALA A 93 21.57 1.03 28.67
C ALA A 93 21.88 2.40 28.07
N GLU A 94 23.05 2.92 28.44
CA GLU A 94 23.71 4.01 27.75
C GLU A 94 23.74 3.68 26.26
N GLY A 95 23.26 4.63 25.47
CA GLY A 95 23.07 4.50 24.03
C GLY A 95 24.39 4.18 23.34
N GLU A 96 24.63 2.90 23.09
CA GLU A 96 25.44 2.48 21.97
C GLU A 96 24.59 2.76 20.72
N THR A 97 24.76 3.95 20.16
CA THR A 97 24.42 4.20 18.76
C THR A 97 25.23 3.18 17.98
N ALA A 98 24.63 2.03 17.71
CA ALA A 98 25.10 1.10 16.71
C ALA A 98 25.09 1.87 15.39
N GLU A 99 26.20 2.55 15.12
CA GLU A 99 26.67 2.88 13.79
C GLU A 99 26.83 1.53 13.11
N GLY A 100 25.68 1.05 12.63
CA GLY A 100 25.51 -0.30 12.15
C GLY A 100 26.55 -0.52 11.10
N ASP A 101 27.39 -1.54 11.33
CA ASP A 101 27.95 -2.35 10.28
C ASP A 101 26.82 -2.52 9.26
N ALA A 102 26.88 -1.74 8.17
CA ALA A 102 26.02 -1.89 7.03
C ALA A 102 26.48 -3.21 6.41
N GLY A 103 26.06 -4.30 7.06
CA GLY A 103 26.58 -5.63 6.87
C GLY A 103 26.64 -5.90 5.39
N ALA A 104 27.74 -6.52 4.98
CA ALA A 104 28.05 -6.81 3.59
C ALA A 104 26.78 -7.07 2.77
N PRO A 105 26.62 -6.45 1.59
CA PRO A 105 25.36 -6.48 0.85
C PRO A 105 24.83 -7.89 0.78
N LEU A 106 23.64 -8.09 1.35
CA LEU A 106 22.98 -9.39 1.33
C LEU A 106 22.91 -9.91 -0.09
N ASP A 107 23.07 -11.22 -0.24
CA ASP A 107 22.81 -11.91 -1.49
C ASP A 107 21.44 -11.43 -2.06
N PRO A 108 21.36 -11.02 -3.34
CA PRO A 108 20.12 -10.45 -3.89
C PRO A 108 18.91 -11.36 -3.71
N GLU A 109 19.10 -12.68 -3.83
CA GLU A 109 18.05 -13.66 -3.65
C GLU A 109 17.65 -13.82 -2.18
N GLU A 110 18.59 -13.73 -1.23
CA GLU A 110 18.26 -13.62 0.20
C GLU A 110 17.46 -12.35 0.51
N ALA A 111 17.87 -11.20 -0.03
CA ALA A 111 17.16 -9.94 0.13
C ALA A 111 15.72 -10.03 -0.42
N TRP A 112 15.52 -10.70 -1.56
CA TRP A 112 14.20 -10.97 -2.11
C TRP A 112 13.34 -11.85 -1.20
N ARG A 113 13.90 -12.95 -0.65
CA ARG A 113 13.18 -13.82 0.31
C ARG A 113 12.80 -13.06 1.57
N ALA A 114 13.69 -12.21 2.09
CA ALA A 114 13.40 -11.36 3.23
C ALA A 114 12.24 -10.39 2.93
N LYS A 115 12.25 -9.76 1.75
CA LYS A 115 11.17 -8.89 1.27
C LYS A 115 9.83 -9.63 1.17
N VAL A 116 9.81 -10.83 0.58
CA VAL A 116 8.61 -11.69 0.51
C VAL A 116 8.10 -12.07 1.90
N ARG A 117 9.00 -12.38 2.84
CA ARG A 117 8.64 -12.73 4.23
C ARG A 117 8.04 -11.53 4.96
N LEU A 118 8.58 -10.34 4.79
CA LEU A 118 8.02 -9.10 5.33
C LEU A 118 6.63 -8.80 4.73
N GLY A 119 6.49 -8.90 3.41
CA GLY A 119 5.20 -8.72 2.72
C GLY A 119 4.12 -9.68 3.22
N GLY A 120 4.47 -10.94 3.48
CA GLY A 120 3.55 -11.93 4.03
C GLY A 120 3.06 -11.57 5.44
N GLN A 121 3.87 -10.90 6.26
CA GLN A 121 3.43 -10.42 7.58
C GLN A 121 2.39 -9.30 7.43
N TRP A 122 2.62 -8.36 6.51
CA TRP A 122 1.67 -7.29 6.22
C TRP A 122 0.36 -7.82 5.66
N PHE A 123 0.43 -8.78 4.73
CA PHE A 123 -0.75 -9.42 4.17
C PHE A 123 -1.60 -10.07 5.27
N ARG A 124 -0.99 -10.89 6.14
CA ARG A 124 -1.69 -11.52 7.28
C ARG A 124 -2.37 -10.52 8.20
N ARG A 125 -1.70 -9.41 8.50
CA ARG A 125 -2.23 -8.41 9.44
C ARG A 125 -3.39 -7.59 8.86
N ARG A 126 -3.39 -7.31 7.55
CA ARG A 126 -4.25 -6.29 6.91
C ARG A 126 -5.19 -6.81 5.83
N CYS A 127 -4.82 -7.86 5.12
CA CYS A 127 -5.56 -8.35 3.95
C CYS A 127 -6.27 -9.68 4.24
N ASP A 128 -5.64 -10.55 5.03
CA ASP A 128 -6.06 -11.95 5.23
C ASP A 128 -7.43 -12.10 5.87
N ASN A 129 -7.85 -11.12 6.69
CA ASN A 129 -9.20 -11.09 7.27
C ASN A 129 -10.33 -11.02 6.24
N CYS A 130 -10.07 -10.51 5.04
CA CYS A 130 -11.06 -10.46 3.95
C CYS A 130 -10.66 -11.30 2.73
N HIS A 131 -9.38 -11.66 2.63
CA HIS A 131 -8.79 -12.39 1.51
C HIS A 131 -7.87 -13.51 2.05
N PRO A 132 -8.42 -14.53 2.72
CA PRO A 132 -7.64 -15.56 3.39
C PRO A 132 -6.75 -16.30 2.39
N GLY A 133 -5.42 -16.21 2.58
CA GLY A 133 -4.45 -16.78 1.64
C GLY A 133 -4.57 -16.24 0.19
N GLY A 134 -5.16 -15.07 0.01
CA GLY A 134 -5.45 -14.46 -1.29
C GLY A 134 -6.69 -15.00 -2.00
N GLU A 135 -7.46 -15.89 -1.36
CA GLU A 135 -8.69 -16.45 -1.90
C GLU A 135 -9.89 -15.53 -1.64
N GLU A 136 -11.06 -15.95 -2.13
CA GLU A 136 -12.31 -15.23 -1.92
C GLU A 136 -12.90 -15.56 -0.56
N ASP A 137 -13.40 -14.53 0.13
CA ASP A 137 -14.21 -14.64 1.34
C ASP A 137 -15.13 -13.41 1.39
N ILE A 138 -14.85 -12.44 2.28
CA ILE A 138 -15.56 -11.15 2.28
C ILE A 138 -15.20 -10.31 1.04
N GLY A 139 -13.94 -10.40 0.60
CA GLY A 139 -13.42 -9.72 -0.59
C GLY A 139 -13.24 -10.68 -1.77
N PRO A 140 -13.10 -10.13 -3.00
CA PRO A 140 -12.91 -10.95 -4.20
C PRO A 140 -11.62 -11.75 -4.18
N ASN A 141 -11.58 -12.83 -4.98
CA ASN A 141 -10.39 -13.63 -5.18
C ASN A 141 -9.23 -12.80 -5.76
N LEU A 142 -8.06 -12.82 -5.12
CA LEU A 142 -6.87 -12.10 -5.58
C LEU A 142 -5.96 -12.98 -6.46
N ARG A 143 -6.13 -14.30 -6.44
CA ARG A 143 -5.25 -15.23 -7.16
C ARG A 143 -5.43 -15.09 -8.66
N GLY A 144 -4.31 -14.94 -9.37
CA GLY A 144 -4.29 -14.94 -10.82
C GLY A 144 -4.86 -13.70 -11.51
N ILE A 145 -5.34 -12.69 -10.79
CA ILE A 145 -5.88 -11.46 -11.41
C ILE A 145 -4.81 -10.66 -12.17
N ARG A 146 -3.52 -10.84 -11.83
CA ARG A 146 -2.34 -10.28 -12.53
C ARG A 146 -2.43 -8.77 -12.81
N TRP A 147 -2.90 -8.00 -11.84
CA TRP A 147 -2.93 -6.54 -11.98
C TRP A 147 -1.52 -5.95 -12.03
N ALA A 148 -1.36 -4.86 -12.78
CA ALA A 148 -0.11 -4.10 -12.76
C ALA A 148 0.12 -3.50 -11.36
N VAL A 149 1.36 -3.44 -10.88
CA VAL A 149 1.72 -2.89 -9.56
C VAL A 149 1.06 -1.53 -9.29
N PRO A 150 1.13 -0.51 -10.19
CA PRO A 150 0.53 0.80 -9.91
C PRO A 150 -1.00 0.75 -9.74
N ARG A 151 -1.68 -0.22 -10.38
CA ARG A 151 -3.12 -0.41 -10.22
C ARG A 151 -3.42 -1.01 -8.85
N MET A 152 -2.67 -2.04 -8.44
CA MET A 152 -2.84 -2.66 -7.12
C MET A 152 -2.53 -1.68 -5.99
N GLU A 153 -1.47 -0.89 -6.11
CA GLU A 153 -1.14 0.16 -5.15
C GLU A 153 -2.27 1.16 -5.01
N ARG A 154 -2.82 1.68 -6.12
CA ARG A 154 -3.98 2.58 -6.07
C ARG A 154 -5.17 1.94 -5.37
N GLN A 155 -5.46 0.67 -5.64
CA GLN A 155 -6.53 -0.06 -4.97
C GLN A 155 -6.33 -0.11 -3.46
N ILE A 156 -5.12 -0.45 -2.99
CA ILE A 156 -4.81 -0.53 -1.56
C ILE A 156 -4.87 0.86 -0.91
N ARG A 157 -4.39 1.89 -1.61
CA ARG A 157 -4.36 3.27 -1.10
C ARG A 157 -5.73 3.92 -1.02
N ARG A 158 -6.57 3.72 -2.03
CA ARG A 158 -7.88 4.37 -2.14
C ARG A 158 -9.01 3.51 -1.57
N GLY A 159 -8.83 2.19 -1.53
CA GLY A 159 -9.92 1.26 -1.27
C GLY A 159 -10.97 1.29 -2.38
N SER A 160 -11.99 0.45 -2.25
CA SER A 160 -13.22 0.52 -3.04
C SER A 160 -14.30 -0.33 -2.40
N GLY A 161 -15.56 0.10 -2.49
CA GLY A 161 -16.68 -0.64 -1.89
C GLY A 161 -16.45 -0.87 -0.39
N ARG A 162 -16.42 -2.14 0.03
CA ARG A 162 -16.21 -2.53 1.43
C ARG A 162 -14.73 -2.56 1.85
N MET A 163 -13.79 -2.48 0.90
CA MET A 163 -12.36 -2.44 1.19
C MET A 163 -11.95 -1.05 1.67
N ARG A 164 -11.58 -0.93 2.94
CA ARG A 164 -11.10 0.33 3.53
C ARG A 164 -9.71 0.71 2.97
N PRO A 165 -9.44 2.01 2.73
CA PRO A 165 -8.12 2.47 2.30
C PRO A 165 -7.04 2.25 3.36
N ILE A 166 -5.82 1.91 2.92
CA ILE A 166 -4.63 1.80 3.76
C ILE A 166 -3.65 2.94 3.42
N PRO A 167 -3.66 4.05 4.19
CA PRO A 167 -2.84 5.23 3.89
C PRO A 167 -1.34 4.97 4.12
N ALA A 168 -0.49 5.82 3.54
CA ALA A 168 0.98 5.72 3.64
C ALA A 168 1.47 5.65 5.09
N ARG A 169 0.83 6.40 6.00
CA ARG A 169 1.12 6.36 7.45
C ARG A 169 0.93 4.99 8.11
N ARG A 170 0.11 4.10 7.54
CA ARG A 170 -0.15 2.74 8.06
C ARG A 170 0.60 1.65 7.30
N LEU A 171 1.02 1.95 6.08
CA LEU A 171 1.76 1.05 5.20
C LEU A 171 2.72 1.90 4.39
N SER A 172 3.98 1.97 4.81
CA SER A 172 5.01 2.79 4.13
C SER A 172 5.26 2.31 2.70
N ALA A 173 6.07 3.04 1.93
CA ALA A 173 6.42 2.65 0.57
C ALA A 173 7.20 1.33 0.54
N GLU A 174 8.15 1.15 1.46
CA GLU A 174 8.97 -0.07 1.57
C GLU A 174 8.10 -1.29 1.92
N ASN A 175 7.14 -1.11 2.83
CA ASN A 175 6.21 -2.17 3.20
C ASN A 175 5.19 -2.46 2.09
N MET A 176 4.82 -1.46 1.29
CA MET A 176 4.00 -1.66 0.08
C MET A 176 4.76 -2.50 -0.94
N ASP A 177 6.02 -2.18 -1.24
CA ASP A 177 6.86 -2.97 -2.16
C ASP A 177 7.03 -4.42 -1.67
N ALA A 178 7.28 -4.60 -0.37
CA ALA A 178 7.34 -5.93 0.24
C ALA A 178 6.02 -6.71 0.06
N LEU A 179 4.88 -6.04 0.26
CA LEU A 179 3.56 -6.63 0.05
C LEU A 179 3.35 -7.05 -1.41
N MET A 180 3.77 -6.24 -2.40
CA MET A 180 3.71 -6.58 -3.82
C MET A 180 4.55 -7.82 -4.13
N ALA A 181 5.76 -7.91 -3.57
CA ALA A 181 6.61 -9.10 -3.71
C ALA A 181 5.92 -10.36 -3.17
N TYR A 182 5.27 -10.28 -2.01
CA TYR A 182 4.49 -11.41 -1.48
C TYR A 182 3.30 -11.78 -2.38
N MET A 183 2.52 -10.79 -2.82
CA MET A 183 1.35 -10.99 -3.69
C MET A 183 1.69 -11.59 -5.06
N SER A 184 2.94 -11.42 -5.52
CA SER A 184 3.42 -12.05 -6.76
C SER A 184 3.41 -13.58 -6.69
N ARG A 185 3.53 -14.18 -5.49
CA ARG A 185 3.57 -15.65 -5.30
C ARG A 185 2.30 -16.36 -5.74
N PHE A 186 1.15 -15.71 -5.60
CA PHE A 186 -0.15 -16.22 -6.06
C PHE A 186 -0.66 -15.44 -7.28
N ARG A 187 0.25 -14.77 -8.00
CA ARG A 187 -0.01 -14.10 -9.29
C ARG A 187 -1.11 -13.03 -9.21
N ALA A 188 -1.28 -12.39 -8.06
CA ALA A 188 -2.21 -11.26 -7.93
C ALA A 188 -1.68 -10.02 -8.63
N VAL A 189 -0.35 -9.83 -8.63
CA VAL A 189 0.33 -8.70 -9.26
C VAL A 189 1.34 -9.15 -10.31
N ARG A 190 1.56 -8.32 -11.32
CA ARG A 190 2.59 -8.47 -12.35
C ARG A 190 3.53 -7.26 -12.36
N GLY A 191 4.75 -7.47 -12.83
CA GLY A 191 5.78 -6.42 -12.93
C GLY A 191 6.70 -6.33 -11.71
N VAL A 192 6.49 -7.16 -10.67
CA VAL A 192 7.46 -7.30 -9.58
C VAL A 192 8.56 -8.25 -10.05
N GLN A 193 9.78 -7.74 -10.16
CA GLN A 193 10.92 -8.53 -10.61
C GLN A 193 11.62 -9.18 -9.41
N ARG A 194 11.81 -10.50 -9.51
CA ARG A 194 12.77 -11.22 -8.67
C ARG A 194 14.16 -10.95 -9.25
N PRO A 195 15.20 -10.77 -8.42
CA PRO A 195 16.56 -10.75 -8.93
C PRO A 195 16.87 -12.05 -9.69
N GLU A 196 17.51 -11.92 -10.85
CA GLU A 196 17.89 -13.05 -11.73
C GLU A 196 19.28 -13.60 -11.39
#